data_AF-A0A3D3LAQ8-F1
#
_entry.id   AF-A0A3D3LAQ8-F1
#
_cell.length_a   1.000
_cell.length_b   1.000
_cell.length_c   1.000
_cell.angle_alpha   90.00
_cell.angle_beta   90.00
_cell.angle_gamma   90.00
#
_symmetry.space_group_name_H-M   'P 1'
#
loop_
_entity.id
_entity.type
_entity.pdbx_description
1 polymer ?
#
loop_
_entity_poly.entity_id
_entity_poly.type
_entity_poly.pdbx_seq_one_letter_code
_entity_poly.pdbx_strand_id
1 'polypeptide(L)'
;MPADTVYAALGEPTRRRILQILSDGQPRTAGVLAGMVSKRLDATLKHLVGLRKAALVITAGNTVDGRRQLYLLNPVIPVKPSAAGGRELDFGYCLMRC
;
A
#
# COMPACT_ATOMS: atom_id res chain seq x y z
N MET A 1 6.41 13.72 1.68
CA MET A 1 5.73 13.37 0.40
C MET A 1 4.81 14.52 0.05
N PRO A 2 4.82 15.05 -1.19
CA PRO A 2 3.92 16.15 -1.57
C PRO A 2 2.44 15.75 -1.47
N ALA A 3 1.59 16.61 -0.91
CA ALA A 3 0.18 16.30 -0.64
C ALA A 3 -0.58 15.86 -1.90
N ASP A 4 -0.39 16.57 -3.02
CA ASP A 4 -1.04 16.26 -4.30
C ASP A 4 -0.73 14.83 -4.80
N THR A 5 0.50 14.35 -4.60
CA THR A 5 0.89 13.01 -5.04
C THR A 5 0.20 11.91 -4.24
N VAL A 6 -0.06 12.16 -2.96
CA VAL A 6 -0.77 11.23 -2.09
C VAL A 6 -2.27 11.31 -2.32
N TYR A 7 -2.84 12.50 -2.49
CA TYR A 7 -4.25 12.63 -2.88
C TYR A 7 -4.53 11.94 -4.22
N ALA A 8 -3.67 12.14 -5.22
CA ALA A 8 -3.77 11.43 -6.50
C ALA A 8 -3.61 9.90 -6.35
N ALA A 9 -2.78 9.44 -5.40
CA ALA A 9 -2.64 8.02 -5.11
C ALA A 9 -3.89 7.45 -4.41
N LEU A 10 -4.42 8.16 -3.42
CA LEU A 10 -5.58 7.76 -2.62
C LEU A 10 -6.91 7.90 -3.38
N GLY A 11 -6.97 8.74 -4.41
CA GLY A 11 -8.16 8.88 -5.27
C GLY A 11 -8.58 7.58 -5.95
N GLU A 12 -7.66 6.63 -6.13
CA GLU A 12 -7.97 5.35 -6.77
C GLU A 12 -8.38 4.28 -5.72
N PRO A 13 -9.58 3.65 -5.85
CA PRO A 13 -10.09 2.69 -4.87
C PRO A 13 -9.20 1.46 -4.65
N THR A 14 -8.61 0.90 -5.71
CA THR A 14 -7.76 -0.29 -5.63
C THR A 14 -6.49 0.01 -4.84
N ARG A 15 -5.87 1.19 -5.04
CA ARG A 15 -4.71 1.68 -4.28
C ARG A 15 -5.03 1.79 -2.80
N ARG A 16 -6.19 2.36 -2.44
CA ARG A 16 -6.64 2.37 -1.04
C ARG A 16 -6.78 0.96 -0.49
N ARG A 17 -7.40 0.04 -1.22
CA ARG A 17 -7.53 -1.36 -0.79
C ARG A 17 -6.17 -2.04 -0.57
N ILE A 18 -5.20 -1.81 -1.44
CA ILE A 18 -3.83 -2.31 -1.27
C ILE A 18 -3.20 -1.77 0.02
N LEU A 19 -3.33 -0.46 0.29
CA LEU A 19 -2.80 0.15 1.51
C LEU A 19 -3.45 -0.42 2.78
N GLN A 20 -4.77 -0.64 2.76
CA GLN A 20 -5.49 -1.32 3.84
C GLN A 20 -4.96 -2.74 4.07
N ILE A 21 -4.72 -3.51 3.02
CA ILE A 21 -4.15 -4.87 3.14
C ILE A 21 -2.76 -4.81 3.78
N LEU A 22 -1.90 -3.89 3.32
CA LEU A 22 -0.52 -3.73 3.82
C LEU A 22 -0.45 -3.06 5.21
N SER A 23 -1.56 -2.51 5.72
CA SER A 23 -1.62 -1.90 7.06
C SER A 23 -1.38 -2.88 8.21
N ASP A 24 -1.39 -4.19 7.93
CA ASP A 24 -1.04 -5.21 8.92
C ASP A 24 0.47 -5.40 9.11
N GLY A 25 1.28 -4.65 8.35
CA GLY A 25 2.73 -4.71 8.40
C GLY A 25 3.31 -5.93 7.67
N GLN A 26 2.49 -6.79 7.07
CA GLN A 26 2.98 -8.01 6.42
C GLN A 26 3.43 -7.73 4.97
N PRO A 27 4.70 -7.98 4.62
CA PRO A 27 5.20 -7.87 3.26
C PRO A 27 4.51 -8.85 2.32
N ARG A 28 4.13 -8.41 1.12
CA ARG A 28 3.46 -9.26 0.12
C ARG A 28 4.00 -9.06 -1.29
N THR A 29 4.01 -10.11 -2.09
CA THR A 29 4.36 -10.00 -3.52
C THR A 29 3.21 -9.37 -4.31
N ALA A 30 3.52 -8.82 -5.49
CA ALA A 30 2.50 -8.29 -6.39
C ALA A 30 1.42 -9.34 -6.77
N GLY A 31 1.80 -10.62 -6.90
CA GLY A 31 0.87 -11.72 -7.21
C GLY A 31 -0.12 -11.97 -6.07
N VAL A 32 0.34 -11.97 -4.82
CA VAL A 32 -0.52 -12.11 -3.64
C VAL A 32 -1.49 -10.91 -3.56
N LEU A 33 -0.98 -9.69 -3.73
CA LEU A 33 -1.81 -8.49 -3.71
C LEU A 33 -2.86 -8.50 -4.82
N ALA A 34 -2.50 -8.93 -6.03
CA ALA A 34 -3.42 -9.04 -7.16
C ALA A 34 -4.59 -9.99 -6.86
N GLY A 35 -4.30 -11.14 -6.24
CA GLY A 35 -5.32 -12.07 -5.78
C GLY A 35 -6.23 -11.47 -4.70
N MET A 36 -5.67 -10.73 -3.74
CA MET A 36 -6.45 -10.10 -2.65
C MET A 36 -7.35 -8.96 -3.10
N VAL A 37 -7.03 -8.30 -4.21
CA VAL A 37 -7.90 -7.25 -4.81
C VAL A 37 -8.71 -7.74 -6.00
N SER A 38 -8.66 -9.04 -6.33
CA SER A 38 -9.34 -9.65 -7.48
C SER A 38 -9.07 -8.92 -8.80
N LYS A 39 -7.82 -8.47 -9.00
CA LYS A 39 -7.38 -7.81 -10.25
C LYS A 39 -6.30 -8.63 -10.94
N ARG A 40 -6.15 -8.41 -12.24
CA ARG A 40 -5.02 -8.95 -13.00
C ARG A 40 -3.69 -8.39 -12.47
N LEU A 41 -2.62 -9.17 -12.61
CA LEU A 41 -1.29 -8.81 -12.12
C LEU A 41 -0.76 -7.52 -12.75
N ASP A 42 -0.95 -7.33 -14.06
CA ASP A 42 -0.52 -6.15 -14.81
C ASP A 42 -1.22 -4.87 -14.32
N ALA A 43 -2.53 -4.93 -14.08
CA ALA A 43 -3.28 -3.84 -13.49
C ALA A 43 -2.78 -3.52 -12.08
N THR A 44 -2.60 -4.55 -11.24
CA THR A 44 -2.06 -4.41 -9.88
C THR A 44 -0.67 -3.77 -9.88
N LEU A 45 0.22 -4.16 -10.78
CA LEU A 45 1.55 -3.55 -10.92
C LEU A 45 1.47 -2.05 -11.26
N LYS A 46 0.53 -1.63 -12.11
CA LYS A 46 0.31 -0.18 -12.39
C LYS A 46 -0.10 0.58 -11.12
N HIS A 47 -0.96 -0.01 -10.28
CA HIS A 47 -1.34 0.58 -9.01
C HIS A 47 -0.14 0.67 -8.06
N LEU A 48 0.65 -0.40 -7.94
CA LEU A 48 1.84 -0.46 -7.09
C LEU A 48 2.93 0.53 -7.53
N VAL A 49 3.13 0.72 -8.83
CA VAL A 49 4.02 1.76 -9.36
C VAL A 49 3.54 3.15 -8.94
N GLY A 50 2.24 3.42 -9.04
CA GLY A 50 1.66 4.69 -8.60
C GLY A 50 1.86 4.93 -7.10
N LEU A 51 1.60 3.91 -6.27
CA LEU A 51 1.82 3.98 -4.83
C LEU A 51 3.30 4.20 -4.48
N ARG A 52 4.22 3.54 -5.19
CA ARG A 52 5.67 3.71 -4.98
C ARG A 52 6.14 5.11 -5.40
N LYS A 53 5.61 5.66 -6.50
CA LYS A 53 5.89 7.05 -6.93
C LYS A 53 5.43 8.08 -5.89
N ALA A 54 4.30 7.82 -5.23
CA ALA A 54 3.81 8.61 -4.11
C ALA A 54 4.53 8.29 -2.78
N ALA A 55 5.53 7.41 -2.79
CA ALA A 55 6.25 6.89 -1.64
C ALA A 55 5.36 6.25 -0.56
N LEU A 56 4.14 5.82 -0.89
CA LEU A 56 3.24 5.19 0.07
C LEU A 56 3.59 3.72 0.37
N VAL A 57 4.28 3.08 -0.57
CA VAL A 57 4.80 1.72 -0.42
C VAL A 57 6.28 1.68 -0.78
N ILE A 58 6.99 0.76 -0.15
CA ILE A 58 8.39 0.45 -0.45
C ILE A 58 8.50 -0.99 -0.94
N THR A 59 9.63 -1.30 -1.57
CA THR A 59 9.96 -2.66 -2.01
C THR A 59 11.17 -3.19 -1.26
N ALA A 60 11.12 -4.45 -0.85
CA ALA A 60 12.24 -5.19 -0.30
C ALA A 60 12.51 -6.44 -1.15
N GLY A 61 13.76 -6.90 -1.19
CA GLY A 61 14.11 -8.16 -1.80
C GLY A 61 13.44 -9.33 -1.07
N ASN A 62 12.92 -10.29 -1.81
CA ASN A 62 12.43 -11.54 -1.23
C ASN A 62 13.60 -12.51 -1.04
N THR A 63 13.92 -12.85 0.22
CA THR A 63 15.03 -13.76 0.54
C THR A 63 14.76 -15.23 0.18
N VAL A 64 13.50 -15.59 -0.04
CA VAL A 64 13.06 -16.96 -0.40
C VAL A 64 13.01 -17.15 -1.91
N ASP A 65 12.56 -16.14 -2.65
CA ASP A 65 12.49 -16.14 -4.11
C ASP A 65 13.07 -14.82 -4.60
N GLY A 66 14.41 -14.76 -4.72
CA GLY A 66 15.21 -13.56 -5.02
C GLY A 66 14.84 -12.79 -6.28
N ARG A 67 13.95 -13.33 -7.11
CA ARG A 67 13.41 -12.65 -8.30
C ARG A 67 12.19 -11.79 -7.99
N ARG A 68 11.48 -12.05 -6.89
CA ARG A 68 10.25 -11.34 -6.54
C ARG A 68 10.53 -10.21 -5.56
N GLN A 69 9.87 -9.08 -5.78
CA GLN A 69 9.88 -7.96 -4.85
C GLN A 69 8.70 -8.11 -3.87
N LEU A 70 8.96 -7.85 -2.59
CA LEU A 70 7.96 -7.71 -1.56
C LEU A 70 7.58 -6.24 -1.45
N TYR A 71 6.28 -5.97 -1.41
CA TYR A 71 5.73 -4.64 -1.17
C TYR A 71 5.31 -4.53 0.29
N LEU A 72 5.68 -3.40 0.90
CA LEU A 72 5.33 -3.04 2.26
C LEU A 72 4.77 -1.62 2.30
N LEU A 73 3.91 -1.34 3.28
CA LEU A 73 3.58 0.05 3.61
C LEU A 73 4.87 0.79 3.99
N ASN A 74 5.02 2.04 3.54
CA ASN A 74 6.18 2.82 3.93
C ASN A 74 6.16 3.06 5.44
N PRO A 75 7.21 2.68 6.20
CA PRO A 75 7.23 2.77 7.67
C PRO A 75 7.14 4.21 8.20
N VAL A 76 7.35 5.22 7.35
CA VAL A 76 7.14 6.62 7.73
C VAL A 76 5.66 6.98 7.90
N ILE A 77 4.73 6.13 7.46
CA ILE A 77 3.29 6.29 7.62
C ILE A 77 2.90 5.64 8.95
N PRO A 78 2.54 6.41 9.98
CA PRO A 78 2.09 5.86 11.24
C PRO A 78 0.80 5.06 11.02
N VAL A 79 0.78 3.83 11.54
CA VAL A 79 -0.42 3.00 11.60
C VAL A 79 -0.84 2.88 13.06
N LYS A 80 -2.03 3.37 13.38
CA LYS A 80 -2.59 3.36 14.75
C LYS A 80 -3.90 2.58 14.79
N PRO A 81 -4.28 2.00 15.93
CA PRO A 81 -5.63 1.49 16.13
C PRO A 81 -6.65 2.63 15.98
N SER A 82 -7.74 2.38 15.25
CA SER A 82 -8.84 3.34 15.10
C SER A 82 -9.85 3.18 16.23
N ALA A 83 -10.38 4.30 16.76
CA ALA A 83 -11.41 4.30 17.81
C ALA A 83 -12.73 3.65 17.36
N ALA A 84 -13.00 3.62 16.06
CA ALA A 84 -14.17 2.96 15.46
C ALA A 84 -13.93 1.46 15.17
N GLY A 85 -12.81 0.89 15.62
CA GLY A 85 -12.30 -0.40 15.16
C GLY A 85 -11.48 -0.26 13.87
N GLY A 86 -10.58 -1.22 13.64
CA GLY A 86 -9.68 -1.23 12.50
C GLY A 86 -8.38 -0.44 12.73
N ARG A 87 -7.77 0.04 11.63
CA ARG A 87 -6.51 0.80 11.64
C ARG A 87 -6.67 2.16 10.96
N GLU A 88 -5.92 3.12 11.45
CA GLU A 88 -5.81 4.47 10.91
C GLU A 88 -4.39 4.66 10.37
N LEU A 89 -4.30 5.06 9.10
CA LEU A 89 -3.06 5.46 8.44
C LEU A 89 -3.01 6.98 8.39
N ASP A 90 -1.94 7.55 8.92
CA ASP A 90 -1.72 8.99 8.95
C ASP A 90 -0.72 9.42 7.88
N PHE A 91 -1.18 10.19 6.90
CA PHE A 91 -0.32 10.72 5.82
C PHE A 91 0.17 12.15 6.10
N GLY A 92 -0.10 12.70 7.30
CA GLY A 92 0.27 14.04 7.75
C GLY A 92 -0.74 15.14 7.41
N TYR A 93 -1.49 14.98 6.32
CA TYR A 93 -2.54 15.92 5.86
C TYR A 93 -3.89 15.25 5.60
N CYS A 94 -3.97 13.92 5.75
CA CYS A 94 -5.22 13.19 5.74
C CYS A 94 -5.07 11.87 6.50
N LEU A 95 -6.18 11.40 7.05
CA LEU A 95 -6.29 10.11 7.72
C LEU A 95 -7.10 9.15 6.84
N MET A 96 -6.60 7.93 6.68
CA MET A 96 -7.38 6.83 6.09
C MET A 96 -7.69 5.79 7.16
N ARG A 97 -8.97 5.53 7.37
CA ARG A 97 -9.46 4.51 8.29
C ARG A 97 -9.86 3.26 7.51
N CYS A 98 -9.47 2.10 8.00
CA CYS A 98 -9.62 0.85 7.29
C CYS A 98 -9.76 -0.36 8.21
#